data_AF-A0A538KL64-F1
#
_entry.id   AF-A0A538KL64-F1
#
_cell.length_a   1.000
_cell.length_b   1.000
_cell.length_c   1.000
_cell.angle_alpha   90.00
_cell.angle_beta   90.00
_cell.angle_gamma   90.00
#
_symmetry.space_group_name_H-M   'P 1'
#
loop_
_entity.id
_entity.type
_entity.pdbx_description
1 polymer ?
#
loop_
_entity_poly.entity_id
_entity_poly.type
_entity_poly.pdbx_seq_one_letter_code
_entity_poly.pdbx_strand_id
1 'polypeptide(L)'
;MRRWRRPLAAVALVCALAVAPAAVAAPPAPHVSGNALVDARTGTPFVPRGVNWPSFEYACLYGYGYSNARSRTSVGPDDADAANIARWQVNTVRIPLNQDCWLGDDGLPRSDSSTHRTARGYRRAVRAWVERLHHHGLAVILDLHWSGPDGVPAEGQRAMADERSVAFWASVASRFRTDPAVMFDVFNEPYSRWNGDAPAFDLTWGCWSGGGCRAPTANDTSPLNRRTYTVAGMQALVDAIRGAGARQPILLAGRNYANDLTGWLANRPADDQLVASLHSYPGQGCDAPACWDAEVAPVAAQVPVVATEIGDDGCRAGHVARFIDWADRHGVGYLAWEWVLPDGRYSCHGGTAYSLIADTRGTPRPPVGTTVALDLGRLAFSAPTAWLAAR
;
A
#
# COMPACT_ATOMS: atom_id res chain seq x y z
N MET A 1 3.19 13.61 88.50
CA MET A 1 2.81 14.26 87.22
C MET A 1 3.63 13.63 86.09
N ARG A 2 3.10 12.62 85.39
CA ARG A 2 3.77 11.94 84.25
C ARG A 2 3.25 12.53 82.94
N ARG A 3 4.11 13.23 82.19
CA ARG A 3 3.79 13.77 80.86
C ARG A 3 3.99 12.67 79.81
N TRP A 4 2.91 12.30 79.12
CA TRP A 4 2.94 11.42 77.95
C TRP A 4 3.22 12.26 76.70
N ARG A 5 4.27 11.92 75.95
CA ARG A 5 4.54 12.48 74.62
C ARG A 5 3.81 11.60 73.59
N ARG A 6 2.95 12.20 72.76
CA ARG A 6 2.35 11.56 71.57
C ARG A 6 3.30 11.71 70.38
N PRO A 7 3.56 10.66 69.58
CA PRO A 7 4.28 10.81 68.33
C PRO A 7 3.34 11.33 67.24
N LEU A 8 3.80 12.30 66.45
CA LEU A 8 3.15 12.73 65.22
C LEU A 8 3.53 11.75 64.10
N ALA A 9 2.56 11.03 63.56
CA ALA A 9 2.74 10.21 62.36
C ALA A 9 2.66 11.13 61.14
N ALA A 10 3.76 11.24 60.39
CA ALA A 10 3.78 11.90 59.09
C ALA A 10 3.12 10.99 58.05
N VAL A 11 1.99 11.41 57.49
CA VAL A 11 1.35 10.74 56.35
C VAL A 11 2.04 11.23 55.09
N ALA A 12 2.86 10.38 54.47
CA ALA A 12 3.39 10.62 53.13
C ALA A 12 2.29 10.37 52.10
N LEU A 13 1.80 11.44 51.47
CA LEU A 13 0.85 11.35 50.36
C LEU A 13 1.62 10.93 49.09
N VAL A 14 1.57 9.65 48.74
CA VAL A 14 2.07 9.16 47.46
C VAL A 14 1.03 9.51 46.39
N CYS A 15 1.28 10.58 45.62
CA CYS A 15 0.52 10.86 44.40
C CYS A 15 0.87 9.80 43.35
N ALA A 16 0.05 8.75 43.27
CA ALA A 16 0.05 7.85 42.12
C ALA A 16 -0.46 8.64 40.91
N LEU A 17 0.47 9.08 40.04
CA LEU A 17 0.13 9.54 38.70
C LEU A 17 -0.43 8.34 37.94
N ALA A 18 -1.76 8.26 37.84
CA ALA A 18 -2.41 7.35 36.91
C ALA A 18 -2.04 7.81 35.49
N VAL A 19 -1.12 7.09 34.85
CA VAL A 19 -0.91 7.21 33.41
C VAL A 19 -2.18 6.71 32.75
N ALA A 20 -3.03 7.64 32.29
CA ALA A 20 -4.16 7.28 31.45
C ALA A 20 -3.61 6.55 30.22
N PRO A 21 -4.21 5.41 29.82
CA PRO A 21 -3.83 4.78 28.56
C PRO A 21 -3.99 5.83 27.45
N ALA A 22 -2.93 6.04 26.66
CA ALA A 22 -3.01 6.91 25.50
C ALA A 22 -4.20 6.46 24.65
N ALA A 23 -5.17 7.35 24.45
CA ALA A 23 -6.30 7.08 23.56
C ALA A 23 -5.71 6.72 22.20
N VAL A 24 -6.10 5.55 21.66
CA VAL A 24 -5.63 5.15 20.33
C VAL A 24 -6.15 6.19 19.36
N ALA A 25 -5.24 6.91 18.70
CA ALA A 25 -5.61 7.92 17.74
C ALA A 25 -6.40 7.23 16.63
N ALA A 26 -7.61 7.72 16.35
CA ALA A 26 -8.38 7.24 15.21
C ALA A 26 -7.51 7.37 13.93
N PRO A 27 -7.65 6.46 12.96
CA PRO A 27 -6.84 6.49 11.75
C PRO A 27 -7.09 7.80 10.97
N PRO A 28 -6.08 8.29 10.21
CA PRO A 28 -6.24 9.48 9.39
C PRO A 28 -7.35 9.30 8.36
N ALA A 29 -7.98 10.40 7.96
CA ALA A 29 -8.94 10.43 6.86
C ALA A 29 -8.33 11.19 5.67
N PRO A 30 -7.54 10.52 4.80
CA PRO A 30 -6.84 11.19 3.72
C PRO A 30 -7.80 11.88 2.76
N HIS A 31 -7.48 13.12 2.39
CA HIS A 31 -8.23 13.93 1.44
C HIS A 31 -7.24 14.77 0.64
N VAL A 32 -7.45 14.90 -0.68
CA VAL A 32 -6.60 15.73 -1.54
C VAL A 32 -6.97 17.20 -1.37
N SER A 33 -5.99 18.04 -1.09
CA SER A 33 -6.12 19.49 -1.01
C SER A 33 -4.98 20.13 -1.80
N GLY A 34 -5.26 20.58 -3.02
CA GLY A 34 -4.24 21.05 -3.95
C GLY A 34 -3.28 19.91 -4.31
N ASN A 35 -1.99 20.11 -4.10
CA ASN A 35 -0.95 19.11 -4.36
C ASN A 35 -0.56 18.28 -3.13
N ALA A 36 -1.32 18.34 -2.04
CA ALA A 36 -1.03 17.61 -0.81
C ALA A 36 -2.22 16.72 -0.39
N LEU A 37 -1.91 15.64 0.32
CA LEU A 37 -2.91 14.94 1.14
C LEU A 37 -2.98 15.61 2.51
N VAL A 38 -4.19 15.74 3.04
CA VAL A 38 -4.45 16.20 4.40
C VAL A 38 -5.29 15.17 5.14
N ASP A 39 -5.18 15.14 6.46
CA ASP A 39 -6.15 14.41 7.29
C ASP A 39 -7.38 15.29 7.48
N ALA A 40 -8.49 14.94 6.85
CA ALA A 40 -9.74 15.72 6.88
C ALA A 40 -10.30 15.93 8.29
N ARG A 41 -9.87 15.14 9.28
CA ARG A 41 -10.30 15.28 10.68
C ARG A 41 -9.61 16.43 11.39
N THR A 42 -8.36 16.69 11.04
CA THR A 42 -7.49 17.66 11.72
C THR A 42 -7.14 18.86 10.85
N GLY A 43 -7.27 18.73 9.53
CA GLY A 43 -6.81 19.72 8.54
C GLY A 43 -5.29 19.75 8.37
N THR A 44 -4.55 18.84 9.00
CA THR A 44 -3.08 18.83 8.93
C THR A 44 -2.58 18.05 7.70
N PRO A 45 -1.40 18.40 7.16
CA PRO A 45 -0.77 17.59 6.12
C PRO A 45 -0.66 16.13 6.53
N PHE A 46 -0.97 15.23 5.60
CA PHE A 46 -0.85 13.78 5.77
C PHE A 46 0.01 13.25 4.63
N VAL A 47 1.19 12.75 4.95
CA VAL A 47 2.08 12.15 3.95
C VAL A 47 2.15 10.64 4.22
N PRO A 48 1.73 9.78 3.29
CA PRO A 48 1.85 8.33 3.45
C PRO A 48 3.29 7.90 3.70
N ARG A 49 3.50 7.16 4.79
CA ARG A 49 4.77 6.66 5.28
C ARG A 49 4.53 5.25 5.78
N GLY A 50 4.96 4.25 5.01
CA GLY A 50 4.39 2.92 5.24
C GLY A 50 5.11 1.74 4.63
N VAL A 51 4.37 0.64 4.60
CA VAL A 51 4.81 -0.66 4.09
C VAL A 51 3.71 -1.31 3.27
N ASN A 52 4.11 -2.19 2.36
CA ASN A 52 3.20 -3.12 1.69
C ASN A 52 3.04 -4.37 2.56
N TRP A 53 1.79 -4.80 2.76
CA TRP A 53 1.44 -6.07 3.40
C TRP A 53 0.87 -7.00 2.33
N PRO A 54 1.72 -7.76 1.63
CA PRO A 54 1.30 -8.70 0.61
C PRO A 54 0.68 -9.93 1.27
N SER A 55 -0.32 -10.51 0.63
CA SER A 55 -0.73 -11.91 0.77
C SER A 55 -2.05 -12.20 0.07
N PHE A 56 -2.95 -11.22 0.07
CA PHE A 56 -4.31 -11.35 -0.44
C PHE A 56 -4.34 -11.54 -1.97
N GLU A 57 -3.31 -11.11 -2.69
CA GLU A 57 -3.08 -11.32 -4.11
C GLU A 57 -2.81 -12.80 -4.47
N TYR A 58 -2.10 -13.56 -3.61
CA TYR A 58 -1.60 -14.88 -3.96
C TYR A 58 -2.18 -16.05 -3.15
N ALA A 59 -2.50 -15.86 -1.87
CA ALA A 59 -2.81 -17.00 -0.98
C ALA A 59 -4.08 -17.76 -1.42
N CYS A 60 -5.06 -17.01 -1.92
CA CYS A 60 -6.32 -17.53 -2.42
C CYS A 60 -6.20 -18.24 -3.77
N LEU A 61 -5.24 -17.83 -4.61
CA LEU A 61 -4.88 -18.52 -5.85
C LEU A 61 -4.19 -19.85 -5.54
N TYR A 62 -3.21 -19.84 -4.62
CA TYR A 62 -2.50 -21.05 -4.24
C TYR A 62 -3.34 -21.99 -3.35
N GLY A 63 -4.47 -21.51 -2.83
CA GLY A 63 -5.50 -22.33 -2.22
C GLY A 63 -5.20 -22.74 -0.77
N TYR A 64 -4.22 -22.14 -0.10
CA TYR A 64 -3.96 -22.42 1.33
C TYR A 64 -4.63 -21.43 2.28
N GLY A 65 -5.17 -20.31 1.79
CA GLY A 65 -5.78 -19.28 2.64
C GLY A 65 -6.50 -18.22 1.83
N TYR A 66 -7.17 -17.28 2.48
CA TYR A 66 -7.45 -15.98 1.84
C TYR A 66 -6.22 -15.07 1.89
N SER A 67 -5.36 -15.30 2.89
CA SER A 67 -4.08 -14.68 3.13
C SER A 67 -3.21 -15.68 3.91
N ASN A 68 -1.97 -15.30 4.20
CA ASN A 68 -1.07 -15.96 5.12
C ASN A 68 -1.70 -16.00 6.50
N ALA A 69 -1.62 -17.18 7.13
CA ALA A 69 -1.95 -17.34 8.53
C ALA A 69 -0.68 -17.08 9.36
N ARG A 70 -0.84 -16.43 10.52
CA ARG A 70 0.29 -16.25 11.41
C ARG A 70 0.81 -17.60 11.88
N SER A 71 2.13 -17.75 11.85
CA SER A 71 2.83 -18.94 12.33
C SER A 71 4.15 -18.53 13.01
N ARG A 72 5.04 -19.48 13.26
CA ARG A 72 6.41 -19.17 13.72
C ARG A 72 7.27 -18.53 12.63
N THR A 73 6.91 -18.71 11.37
CA THR A 73 7.70 -18.31 10.19
C THR A 73 6.92 -17.43 9.22
N SER A 74 5.67 -17.11 9.51
CA SER A 74 4.83 -16.22 8.70
C SER A 74 4.12 -15.21 9.58
N VAL A 75 4.02 -13.98 9.08
CA VAL A 75 3.08 -12.97 9.57
C VAL A 75 1.67 -13.26 9.02
N GLY A 76 0.65 -12.62 9.60
CA GLY A 76 -0.75 -12.86 9.26
C GLY A 76 -1.61 -11.69 9.71
N PRO A 77 -2.85 -11.55 9.21
CA PRO A 77 -3.65 -10.34 9.38
C PRO A 77 -4.35 -10.31 10.75
N ASP A 78 -3.57 -10.42 11.83
CA ASP A 78 -4.05 -10.39 13.21
C ASP A 78 -3.66 -9.10 13.94
N ASP A 79 -4.26 -8.90 15.11
CA ASP A 79 -4.09 -7.66 15.88
C ASP A 79 -2.62 -7.41 16.29
N ALA A 80 -1.89 -8.48 16.61
CA ALA A 80 -0.50 -8.34 17.03
C ALA A 80 0.44 -8.04 15.86
N ASP A 81 0.14 -8.47 14.63
CA ASP A 81 0.89 -8.03 13.45
C ASP A 81 0.58 -6.57 13.10
N ALA A 82 -0.69 -6.15 13.17
CA ALA A 82 -1.05 -4.73 13.02
C ALA A 82 -0.31 -3.84 14.04
N ALA A 83 -0.25 -4.28 15.30
CA ALA A 83 0.53 -3.60 16.33
C ALA A 83 2.04 -3.55 16.01
N ASN A 84 2.60 -4.61 15.43
CA ASN A 84 4.02 -4.63 15.04
C ASN A 84 4.32 -3.66 13.90
N ILE A 85 3.43 -3.57 12.90
CA ILE A 85 3.55 -2.59 11.82
C ILE A 85 3.50 -1.17 12.39
N ALA A 86 2.52 -0.87 13.25
CA ALA A 86 2.37 0.45 13.86
C ALA A 86 3.59 0.85 14.72
N ARG A 87 4.30 -0.10 15.34
CA ARG A 87 5.51 0.18 16.13
C ARG A 87 6.64 0.81 15.32
N TRP A 88 6.68 0.59 14.00
CA TRP A 88 7.64 1.25 13.11
C TRP A 88 7.31 2.74 12.87
N GLN A 89 6.25 3.28 13.49
CA GLN A 89 5.72 4.62 13.19
C GLN A 89 5.17 4.74 11.77
N VAL A 90 4.75 3.61 11.20
CA VAL A 90 3.97 3.57 9.96
C VAL A 90 2.64 4.28 10.18
N ASN A 91 2.17 5.03 9.18
CA ASN A 91 0.84 5.64 9.17
C ASN A 91 -0.08 5.09 8.07
N THR A 92 0.46 4.32 7.12
CA THR A 92 -0.28 3.78 5.96
C THR A 92 0.20 2.37 5.65
N VAL A 93 -0.73 1.46 5.36
CA VAL A 93 -0.42 0.11 4.85
C VAL A 93 -1.10 -0.10 3.50
N ARG A 94 -0.35 -0.57 2.50
CA ARG A 94 -0.92 -0.97 1.21
C ARG A 94 -1.16 -2.48 1.18
N ILE A 95 -2.34 -2.87 0.71
CA ILE A 95 -2.82 -4.26 0.66
C ILE A 95 -3.07 -4.64 -0.80
N PRO A 96 -2.16 -5.42 -1.40
CA PRO A 96 -2.35 -6.07 -2.69
C PRO A 96 -3.57 -7.02 -2.70
N LEU A 97 -4.48 -6.87 -3.66
CA LEU A 97 -5.67 -7.72 -3.81
C LEU A 97 -5.65 -8.53 -5.11
N ASN A 98 -6.41 -9.63 -5.10
CA ASN A 98 -6.67 -10.48 -6.26
C ASN A 98 -8.10 -10.25 -6.79
N GLN A 99 -8.23 -9.91 -8.07
CA GLN A 99 -9.51 -9.64 -8.72
C GLN A 99 -10.49 -10.80 -8.62
N ASP A 100 -10.06 -11.99 -9.02
CA ASP A 100 -10.95 -13.15 -9.16
C ASP A 100 -11.31 -13.74 -7.80
N CYS A 101 -10.40 -13.71 -6.82
CA CYS A 101 -10.74 -14.08 -5.44
C CYS A 101 -11.75 -13.12 -4.82
N TRP A 102 -11.69 -11.83 -5.20
CA TRP A 102 -12.65 -10.84 -4.75
C TRP A 102 -14.02 -10.99 -5.41
N LEU A 103 -14.06 -11.26 -6.72
CA LEU A 103 -15.30 -11.40 -7.48
C LEU A 103 -15.96 -12.78 -7.29
N GLY A 104 -15.16 -13.84 -7.31
CA GLY A 104 -15.60 -15.23 -7.28
C GLY A 104 -15.55 -15.91 -8.64
N ASP A 105 -14.63 -15.49 -9.50
CA ASP A 105 -14.57 -15.86 -10.91
C ASP A 105 -13.39 -16.80 -11.19
N ASP A 106 -13.37 -17.43 -12.37
CA ASP A 106 -12.27 -18.26 -12.87
C ASP A 106 -11.76 -19.35 -11.91
N GLY A 107 -12.67 -19.88 -11.09
CA GLY A 107 -12.36 -20.92 -10.10
C GLY A 107 -11.64 -20.40 -8.85
N LEU A 108 -11.60 -19.09 -8.64
CA LEU A 108 -11.04 -18.43 -7.47
C LEU A 108 -12.13 -17.90 -6.53
N PRO A 109 -11.86 -17.84 -5.21
CA PRO A 109 -10.67 -18.36 -4.52
C PRO A 109 -10.62 -19.90 -4.50
N ARG A 110 -9.42 -20.49 -4.62
CA ARG A 110 -9.27 -21.96 -4.61
C ARG A 110 -9.56 -22.53 -3.23
N SER A 111 -10.41 -23.54 -3.18
CA SER A 111 -10.62 -24.36 -1.99
C SER A 111 -9.53 -25.43 -1.90
N ASP A 112 -9.12 -25.82 -0.69
CA ASP A 112 -8.33 -27.02 -0.46
C ASP A 112 -9.22 -28.17 0.03
N SER A 113 -8.62 -29.34 0.29
CA SER A 113 -9.34 -30.54 0.74
C SER A 113 -10.04 -30.39 2.10
N SER A 114 -9.68 -29.38 2.89
CA SER A 114 -10.15 -29.18 4.26
C SER A 114 -11.10 -28.00 4.40
N THR A 115 -10.95 -26.98 3.54
CA THR A 115 -11.60 -25.67 3.72
C THR A 115 -12.20 -25.17 2.41
N HIS A 116 -13.52 -25.04 2.39
CA HIS A 116 -14.22 -24.36 1.30
C HIS A 116 -14.03 -22.84 1.38
N ARG A 117 -13.54 -22.24 0.29
CA ARG A 117 -13.31 -20.80 0.16
C ARG A 117 -14.30 -20.16 -0.82
N THR A 118 -14.73 -18.94 -0.51
CA THR A 118 -15.69 -18.16 -1.31
C THR A 118 -15.27 -16.71 -1.41
N ALA A 119 -15.70 -16.02 -2.46
CA ALA A 119 -15.49 -14.57 -2.60
C ALA A 119 -16.08 -13.75 -1.45
N ARG A 120 -17.22 -14.17 -0.87
CA ARG A 120 -17.76 -13.55 0.34
C ARG A 120 -16.79 -13.70 1.53
N GLY A 121 -16.15 -14.85 1.66
CA GLY A 121 -15.13 -15.09 2.69
C GLY A 121 -13.89 -14.23 2.49
N TYR A 122 -13.39 -14.13 1.26
CA TYR A 122 -12.25 -13.27 0.90
C TYR A 122 -12.53 -11.81 1.25
N ARG A 123 -13.66 -11.26 0.81
CA ARG A 123 -14.07 -9.87 1.10
C ARG A 123 -14.22 -9.58 2.59
N ARG A 124 -14.69 -10.57 3.38
CA ARG A 124 -14.75 -10.45 4.85
C ARG A 124 -13.36 -10.46 5.47
N ALA A 125 -12.45 -11.28 4.97
CA ALA A 125 -11.07 -11.34 5.47
C ALA A 125 -10.32 -10.04 5.19
N VAL A 126 -10.45 -9.46 3.99
CA VAL A 126 -9.89 -8.14 3.65
C VAL A 126 -10.45 -7.07 4.59
N ARG A 127 -11.77 -6.96 4.75
CA ARG A 127 -12.39 -6.00 5.68
C ARG A 127 -11.86 -6.15 7.12
N ALA A 128 -11.79 -7.39 7.62
CA ALA A 128 -11.31 -7.63 8.97
C ALA A 128 -9.83 -7.22 9.15
N TRP A 129 -9.02 -7.32 8.11
CA TRP A 129 -7.64 -6.84 8.15
C TRP A 129 -7.58 -5.31 8.18
N VAL A 130 -8.34 -4.65 7.30
CA VAL A 130 -8.48 -3.19 7.27
C VAL A 130 -8.92 -2.64 8.62
N GLU A 131 -9.95 -3.22 9.23
CA GLU A 131 -10.45 -2.81 10.56
C GLU A 131 -9.39 -2.96 11.66
N ARG A 132 -8.57 -4.02 11.63
CA ARG A 132 -7.45 -4.17 12.58
C ARG A 132 -6.38 -3.12 12.38
N LEU A 133 -6.00 -2.82 11.14
CA LEU A 133 -5.03 -1.75 10.85
C LEU A 133 -5.55 -0.39 11.35
N HIS A 134 -6.83 -0.09 11.11
CA HIS A 134 -7.48 1.11 11.63
C HIS A 134 -7.51 1.17 13.15
N HIS A 135 -7.70 0.04 13.84
CA HIS A 135 -7.61 -0.02 15.30
C HIS A 135 -6.21 0.33 15.83
N HIS A 136 -5.17 0.27 15.01
CA HIS A 136 -3.81 0.73 15.34
C HIS A 136 -3.47 2.09 14.72
N GLY A 137 -4.48 2.85 14.28
CA GLY A 137 -4.33 4.22 13.77
C GLY A 137 -3.77 4.32 12.34
N LEU A 138 -3.76 3.22 11.59
CA LEU A 138 -3.18 3.15 10.25
C LEU A 138 -4.25 3.42 9.19
N ALA A 139 -3.96 4.27 8.20
CA ALA A 139 -4.74 4.31 6.95
C ALA A 139 -4.37 3.12 6.04
N VAL A 140 -5.25 2.82 5.09
CA VAL A 140 -5.08 1.69 4.17
C VAL A 140 -5.15 2.15 2.72
N ILE A 141 -4.26 1.63 1.88
CA ILE A 141 -4.39 1.66 0.42
C ILE A 141 -4.81 0.25 -0.04
N LEU A 142 -5.96 0.12 -0.69
CA LEU A 142 -6.35 -1.13 -1.35
C LEU A 142 -5.88 -1.08 -2.80
N ASP A 143 -5.17 -2.11 -3.25
CA ASP A 143 -4.54 -2.18 -4.57
C ASP A 143 -5.09 -3.33 -5.41
N LEU A 144 -5.43 -3.05 -6.68
CA LEU A 144 -5.67 -4.11 -7.66
C LEU A 144 -4.31 -4.62 -8.15
N HIS A 145 -3.82 -5.65 -7.46
CA HIS A 145 -2.49 -6.19 -7.70
C HIS A 145 -2.48 -7.17 -8.87
N TRP A 146 -3.32 -8.20 -8.80
CA TRP A 146 -3.46 -9.19 -9.84
C TRP A 146 -4.88 -9.17 -10.42
N SER A 147 -4.94 -9.03 -11.74
CA SER A 147 -6.14 -9.01 -12.56
C SER A 147 -6.15 -10.17 -13.55
N GLY A 148 -7.32 -10.48 -14.07
CA GLY A 148 -7.56 -11.57 -14.99
C GLY A 148 -8.71 -11.22 -15.92
N PRO A 149 -8.51 -11.15 -17.25
CA PRO A 149 -9.62 -11.00 -18.18
C PRO A 149 -10.52 -12.24 -18.16
N ASP A 150 -11.74 -12.15 -18.70
CA ASP A 150 -12.70 -13.25 -18.62
C ASP A 150 -12.15 -14.62 -19.08
N GLY A 151 -12.28 -15.63 -18.21
CA GLY A 151 -11.78 -16.98 -18.44
C GLY A 151 -10.26 -17.16 -18.28
N VAL A 152 -9.54 -16.15 -17.77
CA VAL A 152 -8.10 -16.20 -17.49
C VAL A 152 -7.88 -15.84 -16.01
N PRO A 153 -7.46 -16.80 -15.17
CA PRO A 153 -7.23 -16.55 -13.75
C PRO A 153 -6.28 -15.38 -13.48
N ALA A 154 -6.59 -14.61 -12.44
CA ALA A 154 -5.74 -13.58 -11.85
C ALA A 154 -4.55 -14.23 -11.11
N GLU A 155 -3.55 -14.68 -11.88
CA GLU A 155 -2.42 -15.49 -11.41
C GLU A 155 -1.07 -14.76 -11.51
N GLY A 156 -1.11 -13.46 -11.74
CA GLY A 156 0.07 -12.61 -11.88
C GLY A 156 -0.30 -11.27 -12.50
N GLN A 157 0.71 -10.45 -12.73
CA GLN A 157 0.51 -9.09 -13.16
C GLN A 157 0.24 -8.98 -14.66
N ARG A 158 -0.89 -8.36 -15.02
CA ARG A 158 -1.25 -8.07 -16.41
C ARG A 158 -0.78 -6.68 -16.81
N ALA A 159 -0.65 -6.44 -18.11
CA ALA A 159 -0.13 -5.19 -18.65
C ALA A 159 -0.95 -3.96 -18.25
N MET A 160 -2.25 -4.14 -18.11
CA MET A 160 -3.25 -3.14 -17.71
C MET A 160 -4.49 -3.82 -17.10
N ALA A 161 -5.38 -3.05 -16.48
CA ALA A 161 -6.68 -3.54 -16.03
C ALA A 161 -7.55 -4.08 -17.19
N ASP A 162 -8.34 -5.11 -16.90
CA ASP A 162 -9.27 -5.74 -17.83
C ASP A 162 -10.72 -5.28 -17.60
N GLU A 163 -11.66 -5.70 -18.44
CA GLU A 163 -13.07 -5.30 -18.34
C GLU A 163 -13.72 -5.64 -16.99
N ARG A 164 -13.30 -6.73 -16.33
CA ARG A 164 -13.84 -7.15 -15.02
C ARG A 164 -13.25 -6.33 -13.88
N SER A 165 -12.13 -5.63 -14.09
CA SER A 165 -11.57 -4.69 -13.12
C SER A 165 -12.54 -3.54 -12.78
N VAL A 166 -13.44 -3.17 -13.70
CA VAL A 166 -14.53 -2.21 -13.45
C VAL A 166 -15.51 -2.75 -12.40
N ALA A 167 -15.92 -4.02 -12.54
CA ALA A 167 -16.81 -4.68 -11.58
C ALA A 167 -16.12 -4.91 -10.22
N PHE A 168 -14.83 -5.24 -10.23
CA PHE A 168 -13.99 -5.32 -9.04
C PHE A 168 -14.03 -4.01 -8.27
N TRP A 169 -13.69 -2.89 -8.92
CA TRP A 169 -13.62 -1.59 -8.26
C TRP A 169 -14.97 -1.07 -7.78
N ALA A 170 -16.05 -1.25 -8.54
CA ALA A 170 -17.39 -0.93 -8.06
C ALA A 170 -17.74 -1.70 -6.78
N SER A 171 -17.33 -2.97 -6.70
CA SER A 171 -17.58 -3.87 -5.57
C SER A 171 -16.71 -3.54 -4.34
N VAL A 172 -15.43 -3.17 -4.55
CA VAL A 172 -14.51 -2.69 -3.50
C VAL A 172 -15.01 -1.35 -2.94
N ALA A 173 -15.21 -0.36 -3.81
CA ALA A 173 -15.65 0.98 -3.43
C ALA A 173 -17.00 0.96 -2.71
N SER A 174 -17.98 0.17 -3.17
CA SER A 174 -19.27 0.03 -2.47
C SER A 174 -19.11 -0.47 -1.02
N ARG A 175 -18.10 -1.30 -0.75
CA ARG A 175 -17.83 -1.82 0.60
C ARG A 175 -17.11 -0.82 1.49
N PHE A 176 -16.23 0.01 0.94
CA PHE A 176 -15.37 0.91 1.71
C PHE A 176 -15.74 2.39 1.57
N ARG A 177 -16.79 2.77 0.83
CA ARG A 177 -17.19 4.17 0.61
C ARG A 177 -17.45 5.00 1.88
N THR A 178 -17.76 4.35 3.00
CA THR A 178 -17.99 5.00 4.30
C THR A 178 -16.78 4.96 5.21
N ASP A 179 -15.67 4.39 4.75
CA ASP A 179 -14.42 4.30 5.47
C ASP A 179 -13.45 5.37 4.97
N PRO A 180 -13.36 6.54 5.65
CA PRO A 180 -12.56 7.65 5.16
C PRO A 180 -11.05 7.39 5.27
N ALA A 181 -10.63 6.33 5.96
CA ALA A 181 -9.22 5.96 6.13
C ALA A 181 -8.71 5.02 5.02
N VAL A 182 -9.55 4.67 4.05
CA VAL A 182 -9.21 3.85 2.88
C VAL A 182 -8.99 4.72 1.65
N MET A 183 -7.89 4.50 0.95
CA MET A 183 -7.59 5.01 -0.40
C MET A 183 -7.58 3.85 -1.42
N PHE A 184 -7.77 4.15 -2.70
CA PHE A 184 -7.87 3.13 -3.76
C PHE A 184 -6.76 3.28 -4.79
N ASP A 185 -5.86 2.32 -4.89
CA ASP A 185 -4.80 2.23 -5.92
C ASP A 185 -5.28 1.35 -7.06
N VAL A 186 -5.67 1.98 -8.17
CA VAL A 186 -6.60 1.35 -9.12
C VAL A 186 -5.96 0.22 -9.94
N PHE A 187 -4.63 0.22 -10.05
CA PHE A 187 -3.89 -0.80 -10.77
C PHE A 187 -2.41 -0.72 -10.41
N ASN A 188 -1.84 -1.85 -9.96
CA ASN A 188 -0.48 -1.93 -9.41
C ASN A 188 0.60 -1.32 -10.31
N GLU A 189 0.85 -1.93 -11.48
CA GLU A 189 1.84 -1.37 -12.41
C GLU A 189 1.42 -1.56 -13.87
N PRO A 190 1.00 -0.48 -14.55
CA PRO A 190 0.83 -0.44 -16.00
C PRO A 190 2.14 -0.59 -16.76
N TYR A 191 2.20 -1.46 -17.77
CA TYR A 191 3.42 -1.65 -18.56
C TYR A 191 3.20 -2.06 -20.02
N SER A 192 4.21 -1.78 -20.86
CA SER A 192 4.32 -2.28 -22.24
C SER A 192 4.88 -3.70 -22.24
N ARG A 193 4.43 -4.55 -23.17
CA ARG A 193 4.98 -5.90 -23.40
C ARG A 193 5.92 -5.91 -24.58
N TRP A 194 7.00 -6.67 -24.44
CA TRP A 194 8.05 -6.80 -25.44
C TRP A 194 8.21 -8.25 -25.91
N ASN A 195 8.62 -8.42 -27.17
CA ASN A 195 9.00 -9.69 -27.77
C ASN A 195 10.37 -9.51 -28.45
N GLY A 196 11.44 -9.78 -27.72
CA GLY A 196 12.77 -9.27 -28.08
C GLY A 196 12.76 -7.75 -28.08
N ASP A 197 13.29 -7.13 -29.13
CA ASP A 197 13.39 -5.68 -29.25
C ASP A 197 12.11 -5.00 -29.79
N ALA A 198 11.08 -5.78 -30.17
CA ALA A 198 9.83 -5.26 -30.71
C ALA A 198 8.71 -5.25 -29.66
N PRO A 199 7.88 -4.18 -29.58
CA PRO A 199 6.76 -4.16 -28.66
C PRO A 199 5.67 -5.14 -29.13
N ALA A 200 5.33 -6.10 -28.28
CA ALA A 200 4.13 -6.93 -28.44
C ALA A 200 2.86 -6.17 -28.02
N PHE A 201 3.01 -5.19 -27.14
CA PHE A 201 2.00 -4.22 -26.76
C PHE A 201 2.69 -2.96 -26.26
N ASP A 202 2.52 -1.86 -26.96
CA ASP A 202 2.95 -0.55 -26.48
C ASP A 202 1.79 0.14 -25.75
N LEU A 203 1.90 0.23 -24.43
CA LEU A 203 0.95 0.97 -23.61
C LEU A 203 1.17 2.46 -23.85
N THR A 204 0.35 3.11 -24.68
CA THR A 204 0.38 4.58 -24.83
C THR A 204 -0.39 5.27 -23.72
N TRP A 205 -0.15 6.55 -23.47
CA TRP A 205 -0.93 7.33 -22.50
C TRP A 205 -2.44 7.41 -22.83
N GLY A 206 -2.79 7.41 -24.13
CA GLY A 206 -4.19 7.34 -24.56
C GLY A 206 -4.85 6.00 -24.20
N CYS A 207 -4.13 4.90 -24.38
CA CYS A 207 -4.56 3.56 -23.95
C CYS A 207 -4.62 3.45 -22.40
N TRP A 208 -3.64 4.02 -21.70
CA TRP A 208 -3.61 4.09 -20.23
C TRP A 208 -4.84 4.81 -19.68
N SER A 209 -5.18 5.98 -20.22
CA SER A 209 -6.30 6.81 -19.74
C SER A 209 -7.65 6.26 -20.17
N GLY A 210 -7.82 6.06 -21.48
CA GLY A 210 -9.12 5.75 -22.11
C GLY A 210 -9.39 4.27 -22.35
N GLY A 211 -8.39 3.39 -22.26
CA GLY A 211 -8.53 1.97 -22.55
C GLY A 211 -8.83 1.66 -24.02
N GLY A 212 -9.56 0.58 -24.27
CA GLY A 212 -10.00 0.16 -25.62
C GLY A 212 -8.93 -0.52 -26.48
N CYS A 213 -7.66 -0.31 -26.16
CA CYS A 213 -6.52 -1.03 -26.72
C CYS A 213 -6.52 -2.53 -26.35
N ARG A 214 -5.73 -3.30 -27.09
CA ARG A 214 -5.66 -4.77 -26.98
C ARG A 214 -4.35 -5.20 -26.31
N ALA A 215 -4.42 -5.56 -25.04
CA ALA A 215 -3.26 -6.02 -24.27
C ALA A 215 -3.17 -7.57 -24.28
N PRO A 216 -1.97 -8.18 -24.18
CA PRO A 216 -1.81 -9.63 -24.13
C PRO A 216 -2.37 -10.22 -22.84
N THR A 217 -3.08 -11.34 -22.93
CA THR A 217 -3.60 -12.04 -21.74
C THR A 217 -2.51 -12.66 -20.87
N ALA A 218 -1.32 -12.95 -21.43
CA ALA A 218 -0.18 -13.44 -20.65
C ALA A 218 0.23 -12.44 -19.57
N ASN A 219 0.72 -12.88 -18.41
CA ASN A 219 1.25 -12.01 -17.36
C ASN A 219 2.73 -11.72 -17.68
N ASP A 220 3.33 -10.84 -16.90
CA ASP A 220 4.73 -10.39 -16.99
C ASP A 220 5.74 -11.55 -16.96
N THR A 221 5.46 -12.61 -16.21
CA THR A 221 6.33 -13.78 -16.06
C THR A 221 6.05 -14.90 -17.08
N SER A 222 4.96 -14.83 -17.83
CA SER A 222 4.55 -15.86 -18.80
C SER A 222 4.92 -15.50 -20.24
N PRO A 223 5.25 -16.51 -21.07
CA PRO A 223 5.45 -16.29 -22.50
C PRO A 223 4.16 -15.76 -23.15
N LEU A 224 4.34 -14.93 -24.17
CA LEU A 224 3.23 -14.39 -24.96
C LEU A 224 2.44 -15.53 -25.63
N ASN A 225 1.13 -15.53 -25.46
CA ASN A 225 0.23 -16.59 -25.94
C ASN A 225 -0.65 -16.16 -27.13
N ARG A 226 -0.33 -15.00 -27.74
CA ARG A 226 -1.07 -14.36 -28.86
C ARG A 226 -2.55 -14.02 -28.59
N ARG A 227 -3.07 -14.30 -27.40
CA ARG A 227 -4.42 -13.91 -26.98
C ARG A 227 -4.38 -12.53 -26.37
N THR A 228 -5.41 -11.73 -26.62
CA THR A 228 -5.54 -10.37 -26.09
C THR A 228 -6.87 -10.16 -25.38
N TYR A 229 -6.92 -9.16 -24.50
CA TYR A 229 -8.14 -8.65 -23.87
C TYR A 229 -8.26 -7.14 -24.12
N THR A 230 -9.45 -6.57 -23.88
CA THR A 230 -9.68 -5.13 -24.04
C THR A 230 -9.31 -4.46 -22.73
N VAL A 231 -8.42 -3.49 -22.79
CA VAL A 231 -8.01 -2.74 -21.60
C VAL A 231 -9.16 -1.87 -21.10
N ALA A 232 -9.43 -1.94 -19.80
CA ALA A 232 -10.13 -0.89 -19.07
C ALA A 232 -9.11 0.19 -18.68
N GLY A 233 -9.28 1.40 -19.23
CA GLY A 233 -8.41 2.53 -18.90
C GLY A 233 -8.68 3.10 -17.52
N MET A 234 -7.76 3.92 -17.00
CA MET A 234 -7.86 4.54 -15.68
C MET A 234 -9.18 5.30 -15.47
N GLN A 235 -9.71 5.97 -16.50
CA GLN A 235 -11.00 6.68 -16.41
C GLN A 235 -12.13 5.74 -16.00
N ALA A 236 -12.21 4.55 -16.62
CA ALA A 236 -13.27 3.58 -16.31
C ALA A 236 -13.18 3.06 -14.87
N LEU A 237 -11.96 2.93 -14.32
CA LEU A 237 -11.75 2.50 -12.93
C LEU A 237 -12.13 3.60 -11.94
N VAL A 238 -11.76 4.86 -12.22
CA VAL A 238 -12.19 6.04 -11.45
C VAL A 238 -13.71 6.14 -11.44
N ASP A 239 -14.34 6.04 -12.61
CA ASP A 239 -15.80 6.11 -12.76
C ASP A 239 -16.50 4.99 -11.98
N ALA A 240 -15.95 3.78 -11.96
CA ALA A 240 -16.49 2.67 -11.17
C ALA A 240 -16.48 2.97 -9.66
N ILE A 241 -15.38 3.53 -9.15
CA ILE A 241 -15.23 3.91 -7.74
C ILE A 241 -16.21 5.04 -7.38
N ARG A 242 -16.27 6.10 -8.21
CA ARG A 242 -17.17 7.24 -8.00
C ARG A 242 -18.64 6.86 -8.16
N GLY A 243 -18.96 6.01 -9.13
CA GLY A 243 -20.30 5.46 -9.36
C GLY A 243 -20.81 4.62 -8.19
N ALA A 244 -19.90 3.96 -7.45
CA ALA A 244 -20.23 3.27 -6.20
C ALA A 244 -20.43 4.21 -4.99
N GLY A 245 -20.22 5.51 -5.17
CA GLY A 245 -20.42 6.55 -4.15
C GLY A 245 -19.22 6.82 -3.25
N ALA A 246 -18.04 6.25 -3.55
CA ALA A 246 -16.83 6.52 -2.78
C ALA A 246 -16.24 7.91 -3.10
N ARG A 247 -15.76 8.60 -2.07
CA ARG A 247 -15.20 9.96 -2.18
C ARG A 247 -13.73 10.04 -1.76
N GLN A 248 -13.17 8.93 -1.28
CA GLN A 248 -11.78 8.89 -0.83
C GLN A 248 -10.79 9.07 -1.99
N PRO A 249 -9.51 9.39 -1.70
CA PRO A 249 -8.48 9.52 -2.70
C PRO A 249 -8.31 8.26 -3.57
N ILE A 250 -8.02 8.50 -4.85
CA ILE A 250 -7.74 7.45 -5.84
C ILE A 250 -6.32 7.63 -6.37
N LEU A 251 -5.49 6.62 -6.19
CA LEU A 251 -4.13 6.54 -6.69
C LEU A 251 -4.15 5.94 -8.11
N LEU A 252 -3.45 6.61 -9.04
CA LEU A 252 -3.29 6.15 -10.42
C LEU A 252 -1.81 5.98 -10.72
N ALA A 253 -1.37 4.74 -10.90
CA ALA A 253 0.00 4.41 -11.26
C ALA A 253 0.37 4.90 -12.66
N GLY A 254 1.62 5.35 -12.82
CA GLY A 254 2.22 5.71 -14.10
C GLY A 254 2.40 4.54 -15.07
N ARG A 255 3.07 4.79 -16.20
CA ARG A 255 3.48 3.75 -17.14
C ARG A 255 4.80 3.11 -16.71
N ASN A 256 5.30 2.17 -17.50
CA ASN A 256 6.62 1.55 -17.32
C ASN A 256 6.80 0.95 -15.92
N TYR A 257 5.88 0.07 -15.55
CA TYR A 257 5.82 -0.50 -14.21
C TYR A 257 5.71 0.60 -13.14
N ALA A 258 4.75 1.50 -13.33
CA ALA A 258 4.50 2.67 -12.47
C ALA A 258 5.69 3.64 -12.29
N ASN A 259 6.77 3.53 -13.08
CA ASN A 259 7.96 4.39 -12.95
C ASN A 259 7.92 5.67 -13.82
N ASP A 260 7.13 5.69 -14.90
CA ASP A 260 6.99 6.84 -15.82
C ASP A 260 5.74 7.68 -15.47
N LEU A 261 5.96 8.90 -14.98
CA LEU A 261 4.90 9.89 -14.70
C LEU A 261 4.84 11.05 -15.71
N THR A 262 5.69 11.06 -16.74
CA THR A 262 5.91 12.21 -17.62
C THR A 262 4.65 12.70 -18.35
N GLY A 263 3.73 11.80 -18.69
CA GLY A 263 2.45 12.11 -19.32
C GLY A 263 1.25 12.09 -18.37
N TRP A 264 1.44 11.85 -17.07
CA TRP A 264 0.35 11.62 -16.13
C TRP A 264 -0.60 12.82 -16.04
N LEU A 265 -0.07 14.03 -15.86
CA LEU A 265 -0.86 15.26 -15.70
C LEU A 265 -1.75 15.55 -16.91
N ALA A 266 -1.25 15.30 -18.12
CA ALA A 266 -1.96 15.56 -19.37
C ALA A 266 -3.03 14.52 -19.70
N ASN A 267 -2.97 13.33 -19.08
CA ASN A 267 -3.84 12.20 -19.43
C ASN A 267 -4.72 11.73 -18.26
N ARG A 268 -4.56 12.29 -17.05
CA ARG A 268 -5.35 11.90 -15.88
C ARG A 268 -6.85 12.12 -16.10
N PRO A 269 -7.71 11.24 -15.55
CA PRO A 269 -9.14 11.48 -15.41
C PRO A 269 -9.47 12.82 -14.74
N ALA A 270 -10.67 13.34 -14.99
CA ALA A 270 -11.18 14.51 -14.28
C ALA A 270 -11.74 14.10 -12.92
N ASP A 271 -10.95 14.26 -11.86
CA ASP A 271 -11.34 14.02 -10.48
C ASP A 271 -10.44 14.86 -9.55
N ASP A 272 -11.01 15.43 -8.48
CA ASP A 272 -10.32 16.34 -7.56
C ASP A 272 -9.64 15.63 -6.38
N GLN A 273 -9.76 14.30 -6.32
CA GLN A 273 -9.18 13.45 -5.28
C GLN A 273 -8.17 12.45 -5.87
N LEU A 274 -7.51 12.80 -6.98
CA LEU A 274 -6.47 11.97 -7.59
C LEU A 274 -5.12 12.15 -6.90
N VAL A 275 -4.40 11.04 -6.80
CA VAL A 275 -3.02 10.94 -6.34
C VAL A 275 -2.22 10.21 -7.42
N ALA A 276 -1.04 10.69 -7.78
CA ALA A 276 -0.16 9.95 -8.69
C ALA A 276 0.58 8.86 -7.91
N SER A 277 0.57 7.64 -8.44
CA SER A 277 1.30 6.50 -7.86
C SER A 277 2.58 6.22 -8.66
N LEU A 278 3.67 5.98 -7.94
CA LEU A 278 5.02 5.75 -8.46
C LEU A 278 5.60 4.46 -7.86
N HIS A 279 6.30 3.65 -8.64
CA HIS A 279 7.19 2.61 -8.10
C HIS A 279 8.64 3.00 -8.35
N SER A 280 9.48 2.91 -7.32
CA SER A 280 10.90 3.29 -7.39
C SER A 280 11.81 2.18 -6.90
N TYR A 281 12.46 1.52 -7.86
CA TYR A 281 13.44 0.46 -7.66
C TYR A 281 14.77 0.79 -8.39
N PRO A 282 15.90 0.24 -7.93
CA PRO A 282 17.18 0.43 -8.61
C PRO A 282 17.15 -0.15 -10.04
N GLY A 283 17.80 0.54 -10.99
CA GLY A 283 17.92 0.07 -12.38
C GLY A 283 16.70 0.31 -13.26
N GLN A 284 15.63 0.92 -12.72
CA GLN A 284 14.51 1.42 -13.52
C GLN A 284 14.93 2.67 -14.31
N GLY A 285 14.10 3.09 -15.28
CA GLY A 285 14.39 4.25 -16.12
C GLY A 285 14.58 5.54 -15.31
N CYS A 286 13.77 5.71 -14.26
CA CYS A 286 13.84 6.83 -13.34
C CYS A 286 14.22 6.37 -11.92
N ASP A 287 15.52 6.18 -11.69
CA ASP A 287 16.07 5.61 -10.45
C ASP A 287 17.06 6.54 -9.70
N ALA A 288 17.18 7.81 -10.12
CA ALA A 288 18.13 8.77 -9.55
C ALA A 288 17.48 10.13 -9.26
N PRO A 289 18.02 10.91 -8.28
CA PRO A 289 17.47 12.22 -7.91
C PRO A 289 17.24 13.18 -9.07
N ALA A 290 18.18 13.25 -10.02
CA ALA A 290 18.04 14.12 -11.19
C ALA A 290 16.84 13.75 -12.06
N CYS A 291 16.51 12.46 -12.16
CA CYS A 291 15.31 12.03 -12.86
C CYS A 291 14.04 12.34 -12.04
N TRP A 292 14.04 12.07 -10.74
CA TRP A 292 12.89 12.39 -9.90
C TRP A 292 12.57 13.88 -9.89
N ASP A 293 13.59 14.75 -9.90
CA ASP A 293 13.44 16.20 -10.05
C ASP A 293 12.85 16.58 -11.42
N ALA A 294 13.20 15.86 -12.49
CA ALA A 294 12.75 16.15 -13.84
C ALA A 294 11.35 15.60 -14.16
N GLU A 295 10.99 14.44 -13.61
CA GLU A 295 9.79 13.69 -13.99
C GLU A 295 8.73 13.65 -12.89
N VAL A 296 9.13 13.54 -11.62
CA VAL A 296 8.21 13.34 -10.49
C VAL A 296 7.87 14.66 -9.80
N ALA A 297 8.86 15.52 -9.53
CA ALA A 297 8.64 16.80 -8.86
C ALA A 297 7.64 17.72 -9.59
N PRO A 298 7.61 17.82 -10.94
CA PRO A 298 6.60 18.60 -11.63
C PRO A 298 5.18 18.08 -11.44
N VAL A 299 5.01 16.77 -11.23
CA VAL A 299 3.72 16.15 -10.89
C VAL A 299 3.36 16.45 -9.43
N ALA A 300 4.31 16.29 -8.51
CA ALA A 300 4.16 16.61 -7.08
C ALA A 300 3.84 18.09 -6.81
N ALA A 301 4.18 18.98 -7.73
CA ALA A 301 3.79 20.40 -7.66
C ALA A 301 2.30 20.65 -7.94
N GLN A 302 1.57 19.69 -8.53
CA GLN A 302 0.17 19.85 -8.93
C GLN A 302 -0.81 18.89 -8.26
N VAL A 303 -0.36 17.67 -7.94
CA VAL A 303 -1.15 16.65 -7.26
C VAL A 303 -0.27 15.95 -6.22
N PRO A 304 -0.85 15.30 -5.20
CA PRO A 304 -0.07 14.47 -4.30
C PRO A 304 0.55 13.30 -5.08
N VAL A 305 1.77 12.93 -4.72
CA VAL A 305 2.46 11.75 -5.24
C VAL A 305 2.75 10.80 -4.09
N VAL A 306 2.51 9.51 -4.31
CA VAL A 306 2.86 8.45 -3.36
C VAL A 306 3.65 7.39 -4.12
N ALA A 307 4.87 7.12 -3.69
CA ALA A 307 5.60 5.95 -4.12
C ALA A 307 5.03 4.71 -3.43
N THR A 308 4.07 4.03 -4.05
CA THR A 308 3.37 2.88 -3.46
C THR A 308 4.26 1.66 -3.29
N GLU A 309 5.40 1.63 -3.99
CA GLU A 309 6.48 0.69 -3.74
C GLU A 309 7.85 1.35 -3.84
N ILE A 310 8.66 1.12 -2.82
CA ILE A 310 10.10 1.35 -2.84
C ILE A 310 10.82 0.11 -2.33
N GLY A 311 11.97 -0.19 -2.92
CA GLY A 311 12.80 -1.31 -2.50
C GLY A 311 14.20 -1.21 -3.08
N ASP A 312 15.09 -2.06 -2.57
CA ASP A 312 16.45 -2.22 -3.05
C ASP A 312 16.77 -3.72 -2.96
N ASP A 313 17.54 -4.23 -3.91
CA ASP A 313 17.93 -5.63 -3.95
C ASP A 313 19.42 -5.78 -3.57
N GLY A 314 19.99 -6.98 -3.72
CA GLY A 314 21.43 -7.15 -3.57
C GLY A 314 21.97 -6.90 -2.16
N CYS A 315 21.11 -6.94 -1.13
CA CYS A 315 21.44 -6.52 0.23
C CYS A 315 22.04 -5.11 0.30
N ARG A 316 21.43 -4.16 -0.41
CA ARG A 316 21.75 -2.73 -0.36
C ARG A 316 20.54 -1.95 0.11
N ALA A 317 20.76 -0.70 0.51
CA ALA A 317 19.68 0.25 0.79
C ALA A 317 20.01 1.65 0.25
N GLY A 318 20.98 1.73 -0.67
CA GLY A 318 21.47 3.01 -1.19
C GLY A 318 20.42 3.69 -2.05
N HIS A 319 19.64 2.92 -2.82
CA HIS A 319 18.52 3.44 -3.60
C HIS A 319 17.43 3.98 -2.68
N VAL A 320 16.95 3.12 -1.77
CA VAL A 320 15.90 3.43 -0.79
C VAL A 320 16.25 4.65 0.05
N ALA A 321 17.47 4.73 0.59
CA ALA A 321 17.91 5.87 1.40
C ALA A 321 17.87 7.19 0.60
N ARG A 322 18.41 7.20 -0.63
CA ARG A 322 18.39 8.40 -1.48
C ARG A 322 16.97 8.80 -1.87
N PHE A 323 16.10 7.82 -2.16
CA PHE A 323 14.72 8.07 -2.51
C PHE A 323 13.95 8.65 -1.34
N ILE A 324 14.05 8.06 -0.14
CA ILE A 324 13.41 8.57 1.08
C ILE A 324 13.83 10.01 1.37
N ASP A 325 15.14 10.29 1.33
CA ASP A 325 15.67 11.65 1.53
C ASP A 325 15.08 12.65 0.51
N TRP A 326 14.98 12.25 -0.75
CA TRP A 326 14.39 13.07 -1.80
C TRP A 326 12.88 13.26 -1.60
N ALA A 327 12.16 12.20 -1.28
CA ALA A 327 10.71 12.19 -1.10
C ALA A 327 10.30 13.06 0.10
N ASP A 328 11.04 13.01 1.19
CA ASP A 328 10.84 13.86 2.37
C ASP A 328 10.95 15.35 2.05
N ARG A 329 11.93 15.76 1.23
CA ARG A 329 12.09 17.16 0.82
C ARG A 329 10.99 17.65 -0.12
N HIS A 330 10.32 16.74 -0.82
CA HIS A 330 9.28 17.05 -1.80
C HIS A 330 7.86 16.75 -1.32
N GLY A 331 7.69 16.27 -0.08
CA GLY A 331 6.37 15.90 0.45
C GLY A 331 5.76 14.68 -0.24
N VAL A 332 6.57 13.85 -0.91
CA VAL A 332 6.13 12.65 -1.62
C VAL A 332 5.95 11.50 -0.62
N GLY A 333 4.81 10.82 -0.68
CA GLY A 333 4.51 9.61 0.09
C GLY A 333 5.40 8.43 -0.28
N TYR A 334 5.65 7.48 0.61
CA TYR A 334 6.33 6.24 0.24
C TYR A 334 5.87 5.03 1.07
N LEU A 335 5.87 3.85 0.46
CA LEU A 335 5.58 2.58 1.11
C LEU A 335 6.63 1.53 0.71
N ALA A 336 7.34 0.98 1.69
CA ALA A 336 8.39 0.01 1.44
C ALA A 336 7.81 -1.38 1.13
N TRP A 337 8.35 -2.03 0.09
CA TRP A 337 8.07 -3.42 -0.24
C TRP A 337 9.16 -4.30 0.40
N GLU A 338 8.85 -5.29 1.26
CA GLU A 338 7.55 -5.77 1.74
C GLU A 338 7.58 -6.35 3.18
N TRP A 339 6.46 -6.25 3.90
CA TRP A 339 6.27 -6.77 5.27
C TRP A 339 6.04 -8.28 5.29
N VAL A 340 7.10 -9.06 5.00
CA VAL A 340 7.03 -10.53 4.97
C VAL A 340 8.24 -11.17 5.62
N LEU A 341 8.08 -12.44 6.01
CA LEU A 341 9.20 -13.34 6.25
C LEU A 341 9.37 -14.22 5.02
N PRO A 342 10.60 -14.36 4.48
CA PRO A 342 10.83 -15.18 3.32
C PRO A 342 10.60 -16.66 3.66
N ASP A 343 9.97 -17.38 2.75
CA ASP A 343 9.88 -18.84 2.82
C ASP A 343 11.27 -19.44 2.58
N GLY A 344 11.95 -19.84 3.67
CA GLY A 344 13.26 -20.48 3.62
C GLY A 344 14.43 -19.56 3.98
N ARG A 345 15.60 -19.82 3.39
CA ARG A 345 16.82 -19.06 3.71
C ARG A 345 16.78 -17.71 2.99
N TYR A 346 16.89 -16.64 3.78
CA TYR A 346 17.11 -15.30 3.26
C TYR A 346 18.35 -15.26 2.35
N SER A 347 18.25 -14.55 1.24
CA SER A 347 19.35 -14.28 0.33
C SER A 347 19.30 -12.85 -0.19
N CYS A 348 20.41 -12.36 -0.73
CA CYS A 348 20.50 -11.03 -1.34
C CYS A 348 19.93 -10.97 -2.77
N HIS A 349 19.21 -12.02 -3.21
CA HIS A 349 18.70 -12.15 -4.56
C HIS A 349 17.24 -12.61 -4.56
N GLY A 350 16.53 -12.29 -5.65
CA GLY A 350 15.13 -12.63 -5.83
C GLY A 350 14.21 -12.01 -4.77
N GLY A 351 12.97 -12.51 -4.69
CA GLY A 351 11.93 -11.95 -3.81
C GLY A 351 12.33 -11.85 -2.34
N THR A 352 13.19 -12.75 -1.85
CA THR A 352 13.63 -12.74 -0.43
C THR A 352 14.43 -11.49 -0.05
N ALA A 353 15.06 -10.81 -1.02
CA ALA A 353 15.86 -9.62 -0.78
C ALA A 353 15.03 -8.42 -0.31
N TYR A 354 13.72 -8.40 -0.63
CA TYR A 354 12.81 -7.31 -0.28
C TYR A 354 12.13 -7.46 1.08
N SER A 355 12.38 -8.56 1.80
CA SER A 355 11.81 -8.76 3.14
C SER A 355 12.26 -7.66 4.11
N LEU A 356 11.30 -6.90 4.66
CA LEU A 356 11.57 -5.84 5.63
C LEU A 356 11.82 -6.36 7.05
N ILE A 357 11.35 -7.56 7.38
CA ILE A 357 11.34 -8.07 8.76
C ILE A 357 12.18 -9.34 8.94
N ALA A 358 12.79 -9.46 10.12
CA ALA A 358 13.64 -10.58 10.51
C ALA A 358 12.90 -11.67 11.27
N ASP A 359 11.80 -11.32 11.94
CA ASP A 359 10.97 -12.23 12.71
C ASP A 359 9.48 -11.80 12.74
N THR A 360 8.62 -12.65 13.31
CA THR A 360 7.17 -12.41 13.43
C THR A 360 6.81 -11.35 14.48
N ARG A 361 7.80 -10.67 15.05
CA ARG A 361 7.64 -9.50 15.93
C ARG A 361 7.93 -8.20 15.18
N GLY A 362 8.21 -8.26 13.89
CA GLY A 362 8.50 -7.09 13.07
C GLY A 362 9.89 -6.50 13.33
N THR A 363 10.86 -7.30 13.77
CA THR A 363 12.24 -6.80 13.93
C THR A 363 12.77 -6.34 12.56
N PRO A 364 13.26 -5.10 12.40
CA PRO A 364 13.80 -4.63 11.13
C PRO A 364 14.94 -5.50 10.60
N ARG A 365 14.83 -5.95 9.35
CA ARG A 365 15.88 -6.68 8.65
C ARG A 365 16.81 -5.70 7.93
N PRO A 366 18.14 -5.78 8.13
CA PRO A 366 19.06 -4.97 7.36
C PRO A 366 19.23 -5.47 5.92
N PRO A 367 19.53 -4.58 4.97
CA PRO A 367 19.68 -3.13 5.17
C PRO A 367 18.40 -2.31 4.97
N VAL A 368 17.46 -2.76 4.13
CA VAL A 368 16.27 -1.96 3.75
C VAL A 368 15.34 -1.74 4.94
N GLY A 369 14.95 -2.82 5.64
CA GLY A 369 14.06 -2.74 6.80
C GLY A 369 14.61 -1.83 7.89
N THR A 370 15.91 -1.90 8.19
CA THR A 370 16.55 -0.98 9.15
C THR A 370 16.56 0.47 8.65
N THR A 371 16.78 0.71 7.36
CA THR A 371 16.81 2.07 6.78
C THR A 371 15.44 2.72 6.91
N VAL A 372 14.39 2.01 6.52
CA VAL A 372 13.00 2.49 6.60
C VAL A 372 12.60 2.73 8.06
N ALA A 373 12.82 1.75 8.95
CA ALA A 373 12.42 1.88 10.36
C ALA A 373 13.11 3.04 11.08
N LEU A 374 14.39 3.32 10.76
CA LEU A 374 15.12 4.44 11.34
C LEU A 374 14.57 5.79 10.85
N ASP A 375 14.26 5.91 9.56
CA ASP A 375 13.71 7.15 9.01
C ASP A 375 12.32 7.46 9.58
N LEU A 376 11.42 6.47 9.61
CA LEU A 376 10.09 6.61 10.21
C LEU A 376 10.17 7.02 11.68
N GLY A 377 11.11 6.43 12.45
CA GLY A 377 11.39 6.85 13.81
C GLY A 377 11.83 8.32 13.90
N ARG A 378 12.77 8.75 13.05
CA ARG A 378 13.25 10.16 12.99
C ARG A 378 12.12 11.14 12.70
N LEU A 379 11.25 10.83 11.76
CA LEU A 379 10.10 11.66 11.39
C LEU A 379 9.12 11.79 12.56
N ALA A 380 8.84 10.70 13.27
CA ALA A 380 7.96 10.72 14.44
C ALA A 380 8.51 11.59 15.58
N PHE A 381 9.83 11.60 15.82
CA PHE A 381 10.46 12.49 16.81
C PHE A 381 10.47 13.96 16.40
N SER A 382 10.50 14.24 15.09
CA SER A 382 10.60 15.60 14.55
C SER A 382 9.23 16.29 14.40
N ALA A 383 8.13 15.55 14.50
CA ALA A 383 6.79 16.11 14.51
C ALA A 383 6.59 16.97 15.78
N PRO A 384 6.20 18.25 15.67
CA PRO A 384 5.97 19.07 16.85
C PRO A 384 4.89 18.42 17.72
N THR A 385 5.28 18.03 18.92
CA THR A 385 4.35 17.55 19.93
C THR A 385 3.43 18.73 20.26
N ALA A 386 2.15 18.63 19.90
CA ALA A 386 1.11 19.63 20.15
C ALA A 386 0.79 19.85 21.66
N TRP A 387 1.74 19.57 22.55
CA TRP A 387 1.59 19.56 24.00
C TRP A 387 2.13 20.80 24.73
N LEU A 388 2.65 21.81 24.00
CA LEU A 388 3.19 23.03 24.62
C LEU A 388 2.41 24.32 24.32
N ALA A 389 1.27 24.25 23.61
CA ALA A 389 0.43 25.42 23.32
C ALA A 389 -0.78 25.59 24.26
N ALA A 390 -0.74 24.98 25.44
CA ALA A 390 -1.74 25.18 26.48
C ALA A 390 -1.07 25.30 27.87
N ARG A 391 -0.43 26.45 28.12
CA ARG A 391 -0.19 26.97 29.47
C ARG A 391 -0.42 28.46 29.49
#